data_AF-A0A7H8S4S1-F1
#
_entry.id   AF-A0A7H8S4S1-F1
#
_cell.length_a   1.000
_cell.length_b   1.000
_cell.length_c   1.000
_cell.angle_alpha   90.00
_cell.angle_beta   90.00
_cell.angle_gamma   90.00
#
_symmetry.space_group_name_H-M   'P 1'
#
loop_
_entity.id
_entity.type
_entity.pdbx_description
1 polymer ?
#
loop_
_entity_poly.entity_id
_entity_poly.type
_entity_poly.pdbx_seq_one_letter_code
_entity_poly.pdbx_strand_id
1 'polypeptide(L)'
;MDIFSLDWIGFILTGFATLFLIGELLVNMRGIFGLLGLGFITVYFTAYLETGSFIIMLIIYLAGILLIMIDGKVVNDGTLATIGLACMLLAVALAAPNLFAGLYAVIGVLIGGFSSPLFLKVFKRRNMWSKITLKDQLTTEKGYNSMNQDYKKLLEKQGVTLSDLRPVGTIRVDNKNYSAVSNAEWIPKNSAVKVTHVDGTKILVEIIENEHRNNTHGS
;
A
#
# COMPACT_ATOMS: atom_id res chain seq x y z
N MET A 1 38.59 -23.24 11.43
CA MET A 1 37.88 -22.16 10.69
C MET A 1 38.15 -22.39 9.20
N ASP A 2 37.86 -23.60 8.71
CA ASP A 2 38.32 -24.09 7.40
C ASP A 2 37.18 -24.17 6.37
N ILE A 3 36.00 -23.68 6.74
CA ILE A 3 34.83 -23.63 5.86
C ILE A 3 34.90 -22.37 4.97
N PHE A 4 35.49 -21.29 5.46
CA PHE A 4 35.65 -20.04 4.70
C PHE A 4 36.83 -20.04 3.73
N SER A 5 37.76 -20.99 3.87
CA SER A 5 38.83 -21.24 2.90
C SER A 5 38.35 -22.02 1.67
N LEU A 6 37.10 -22.49 1.67
CA LEU A 6 36.52 -23.19 0.53
C LEU A 6 35.96 -22.18 -0.47
N ASP A 7 36.52 -22.13 -1.68
CA ASP A 7 36.12 -21.15 -2.71
C ASP A 7 34.62 -21.21 -3.07
N TRP A 8 33.97 -22.36 -2.88
CA TRP A 8 32.55 -22.55 -3.20
C TRP A 8 31.59 -21.96 -2.16
N ILE A 9 32.04 -21.63 -0.95
CA ILE A 9 31.15 -21.05 0.08
C ILE A 9 30.68 -19.65 -0.36
N GLY A 10 31.51 -18.93 -1.13
CA GLY A 10 31.15 -17.64 -1.73
C GLY A 10 29.91 -17.73 -2.61
N PHE A 11 29.79 -18.81 -3.41
CA PHE A 11 28.61 -19.08 -4.24
C PHE A 11 27.32 -19.19 -3.41
N ILE A 12 27.38 -19.90 -2.28
CA ILE A 12 26.21 -20.10 -1.42
C ILE A 12 25.82 -18.79 -0.73
N LEU A 13 26.79 -18.08 -0.16
CA LEU A 13 26.54 -16.84 0.56
C LEU A 13 25.96 -15.77 -0.35
N THR A 14 26.59 -15.49 -1.49
CA THR A 14 26.08 -14.49 -2.44
C THR A 14 24.79 -14.93 -3.10
N GLY A 15 24.64 -16.23 -3.39
CA GLY A 15 23.42 -16.80 -3.95
C GLY A 15 22.21 -16.59 -3.05
N PHE A 16 22.28 -17.01 -1.79
CA PHE A 16 21.19 -16.77 -0.83
C PHE A 16 21.00 -15.29 -0.52
N ALA A 17 22.08 -14.51 -0.43
CA ALA A 17 21.98 -13.06 -0.25
C ALA A 17 21.17 -12.39 -1.34
N THR A 18 21.55 -12.58 -2.61
CA THR A 18 20.86 -12.00 -3.75
C THR A 18 19.44 -12.56 -3.87
N LEU A 19 19.26 -13.87 -3.65
CA LEU A 19 17.96 -14.53 -3.69
C LEU A 19 16.94 -13.89 -2.74
N PHE A 20 17.32 -13.69 -1.48
CA PHE A 20 16.42 -13.12 -0.48
C PHE A 20 16.24 -11.60 -0.67
N LEU A 21 17.30 -10.87 -1.02
CA LEU A 21 17.19 -9.42 -1.23
C LEU A 21 16.30 -9.07 -2.43
N ILE A 22 16.53 -9.69 -3.59
CA ILE A 22 15.67 -9.49 -4.77
C ILE A 22 14.30 -10.11 -4.51
N GLY A 23 14.23 -11.25 -3.81
CA GLY A 23 12.98 -11.84 -3.36
C GLY A 23 12.09 -10.88 -2.56
N GLU A 24 12.65 -10.14 -1.59
CA GLU A 24 11.93 -9.09 -0.83
C GLU A 24 11.47 -7.92 -1.73
N LEU A 25 12.24 -7.59 -2.78
CA LEU A 25 11.82 -6.56 -3.73
C LEU A 25 10.60 -6.99 -4.53
N LEU A 26 10.56 -8.26 -4.94
CA LEU A 26 9.48 -8.85 -5.73
C LEU A 26 8.25 -9.18 -4.87
N VAL A 27 8.45 -9.59 -3.63
CA VAL A 27 7.43 -10.11 -2.71
C VAL A 27 7.46 -9.34 -1.38
N ASN A 28 6.29 -8.91 -0.90
CA ASN A 28 6.21 -8.10 0.33
C ASN A 28 6.26 -8.97 1.61
N MET A 29 7.44 -9.49 1.99
CA MET A 29 7.61 -10.34 3.18
C MET A 29 7.80 -9.55 4.49
N ARG A 30 7.39 -8.27 4.51
CA ARG A 30 7.55 -7.36 5.65
C ARG A 30 9.01 -7.18 6.09
N GLY A 31 9.97 -7.32 5.17
CA GLY A 31 11.40 -7.11 5.42
C GLY A 31 12.15 -8.34 5.94
N ILE A 32 11.49 -9.48 6.15
CA ILE A 32 12.15 -10.70 6.67
C ILE A 32 13.20 -11.21 5.67
N PHE A 33 12.86 -11.29 4.38
CA PHE A 33 13.81 -11.71 3.36
C PHE A 33 14.90 -10.67 3.17
N GLY A 34 14.55 -9.38 3.30
CA GLY A 34 15.54 -8.30 3.32
C GLY A 34 16.60 -8.49 4.41
N LEU A 35 16.18 -8.78 5.64
CA LEU A 35 17.09 -8.97 6.77
C LEU A 35 17.94 -10.23 6.60
N LEU A 36 17.35 -11.34 6.16
CA LEU A 36 18.08 -12.59 5.90
C LEU A 36 19.16 -12.38 4.82
N GLY A 37 18.77 -11.79 3.69
CA GLY A 37 19.69 -11.54 2.59
C GLY A 37 20.79 -10.55 2.96
N LEU A 38 20.48 -9.53 3.77
CA LEU A 38 21.47 -8.62 4.34
C LEU A 38 22.46 -9.35 5.27
N GLY A 39 21.96 -10.31 6.07
CA GLY A 39 22.79 -11.16 6.91
C GLY A 39 23.80 -11.97 6.08
N PHE A 40 23.34 -12.65 5.02
CA PHE A 40 24.21 -13.43 4.14
C PHE A 40 25.28 -12.58 3.45
N ILE A 41 24.94 -11.41 2.90
CA ILE A 41 25.94 -10.56 2.24
C ILE A 41 26.92 -9.94 3.25
N THR A 42 26.45 -9.63 4.46
CA THR A 42 27.32 -9.14 5.53
C THR A 42 28.34 -10.21 5.91
N VAL A 43 27.90 -11.46 6.11
CA VAL A 43 28.80 -12.59 6.38
C VAL A 43 29.79 -12.81 5.23
N TYR A 44 29.35 -12.68 3.98
CA TYR A 44 30.25 -12.77 2.82
C TYR A 44 31.35 -11.70 2.87
N PHE A 45 30.97 -10.43 3.04
CA PHE A 45 31.96 -9.36 3.06
C PHE A 45 32.85 -9.41 4.29
N THR A 46 32.35 -9.78 5.47
CA THR A 46 33.23 -9.92 6.65
C THR A 46 34.14 -11.13 6.58
N ALA A 47 33.77 -12.18 5.84
CA ALA A 47 34.61 -13.35 5.66
C ALA A 47 35.78 -13.12 4.69
N TYR A 48 35.62 -12.20 3.72
CA TYR A 48 36.57 -12.03 2.62
C TYR A 48 37.23 -10.65 2.51
N LEU A 49 36.65 -9.60 3.11
CA LEU A 49 37.23 -8.26 3.13
C LEU A 49 37.84 -7.91 4.48
N GLU A 50 38.87 -7.07 4.42
CA GLU A 50 39.33 -6.31 5.57
C GLU A 50 38.34 -5.20 5.95
N THR A 51 38.34 -4.80 7.22
CA THR A 51 37.36 -3.87 7.82
C THR A 51 37.26 -2.53 7.08
N GLY A 52 38.34 -2.05 6.45
CA GLY A 52 38.37 -0.77 5.72
C GLY A 52 37.55 -0.76 4.43
N SER A 53 37.48 -1.88 3.72
CA SER A 53 36.76 -1.99 2.43
C SER A 53 35.34 -2.53 2.58
N PHE A 54 35.02 -3.13 3.73
CA PHE A 54 33.69 -3.69 4.03
C PHE A 54 32.55 -2.71 3.76
N ILE A 55 32.62 -1.51 4.35
CA ILE A 55 31.53 -0.51 4.27
C ILE A 55 31.32 -0.08 2.82
N ILE A 56 32.42 0.16 2.09
CA ILE A 56 32.38 0.62 0.70
C ILE A 56 31.74 -0.44 -0.20
N MET A 57 32.19 -1.70 -0.10
CA MET A 57 31.66 -2.80 -0.93
C MET A 57 30.19 -3.11 -0.59
N LEU A 58 29.82 -3.04 0.70
CA LEU A 58 28.43 -3.19 1.12
C LEU A 58 27.53 -2.09 0.52
N ILE A 59 27.99 -0.83 0.56
CA ILE A 59 27.25 0.29 -0.05
C ILE A 59 27.12 0.10 -1.56
N ILE A 60 28.20 -0.27 -2.27
CA ILE A 60 28.15 -0.50 -3.73
C ILE A 60 27.15 -1.61 -4.07
N TYR A 61 27.16 -2.71 -3.32
CA TYR A 61 26.23 -3.82 -3.52
C TYR A 61 24.78 -3.41 -3.28
N LEU A 62 24.49 -2.71 -2.17
CA LEU A 62 23.14 -2.22 -1.86
C LEU A 62 22.67 -1.13 -2.84
N ALA A 63 23.57 -0.26 -3.30
CA ALA A 63 23.29 0.72 -4.34
C ALA A 63 22.94 0.04 -5.67
N GLY A 64 23.62 -1.05 -6.03
CA GLY A 64 23.28 -1.85 -7.20
C GLY A 64 21.85 -2.42 -7.14
N ILE A 65 21.45 -2.95 -5.98
CA ILE A 65 20.08 -3.41 -5.73
C ILE A 65 19.08 -2.26 -5.82
N LEU A 66 19.43 -1.08 -5.28
CA LEU A 66 18.58 0.11 -5.35
C LEU A 66 18.39 0.59 -6.80
N LEU A 67 19.44 0.55 -7.63
CA LEU A 67 19.36 0.87 -9.06
C LEU A 67 18.43 -0.09 -9.80
N ILE A 68 18.55 -1.40 -9.57
CA ILE A 68 17.62 -2.39 -10.12
C ILE A 68 16.18 -2.10 -9.68
N MET A 69 15.98 -1.73 -8.42
CA MET A 69 14.67 -1.36 -7.89
C MET A 69 14.09 -0.09 -8.53
N ILE A 70 14.93 0.92 -8.81
CA ILE A 70 14.51 2.17 -9.47
C ILE A 70 14.18 1.89 -10.94
N ASP A 71 15.02 1.13 -11.64
CA ASP A 71 14.83 0.76 -13.05
C ASP A 71 13.48 0.08 -13.26
N GLY A 72 13.19 -0.96 -12.47
CA GLY A 72 11.94 -1.70 -12.56
C GLY A 72 10.68 -0.91 -12.19
N LYS A 73 10.81 0.32 -11.65
CA LYS A 73 9.67 1.19 -11.29
C LYS A 73 9.51 2.41 -12.18
N VAL A 74 10.62 3.06 -12.54
CA VAL A 74 10.62 4.41 -13.11
C VAL A 74 11.02 4.39 -14.58
N VAL A 75 12.06 3.62 -14.92
CA VAL A 75 12.67 3.67 -16.26
C VAL A 75 12.11 2.58 -17.17
N ASN A 76 12.00 1.35 -16.65
CA ASN A 76 11.51 0.16 -17.35
C ASN A 76 12.20 -0.14 -18.70
N ASP A 77 13.45 0.32 -18.85
CA ASP A 77 14.29 0.17 -20.05
C ASP A 77 15.44 -0.82 -19.83
N GLY A 78 15.70 -1.24 -18.58
CA GLY A 78 16.76 -2.20 -18.25
C GLY A 78 18.16 -1.59 -18.13
N THR A 79 18.34 -0.31 -18.44
CA THR A 79 19.64 0.38 -18.40
C THR A 79 20.17 0.49 -16.99
N LEU A 80 19.38 1.01 -16.04
CA LEU A 80 19.78 1.10 -14.63
C LEU A 80 19.88 -0.28 -13.99
N ALA A 81 19.05 -1.25 -14.43
CA ALA A 81 19.15 -2.62 -13.94
C ALA A 81 20.48 -3.28 -14.35
N THR A 82 20.95 -3.02 -15.57
CA THR A 82 22.24 -3.53 -16.06
C THR A 82 23.41 -2.91 -15.29
N ILE A 83 23.38 -1.59 -15.06
CA ILE A 83 24.39 -0.90 -14.24
C ILE A 83 24.36 -1.43 -12.81
N GLY A 84 23.18 -1.58 -12.22
CA GLY A 84 23.02 -2.10 -10.86
C GLY A 84 23.54 -3.52 -10.71
N LEU A 85 23.26 -4.40 -11.69
CA LEU A 85 23.81 -5.74 -11.74
C LEU A 85 25.35 -5.71 -11.86
N ALA A 86 25.90 -4.88 -12.74
CA ALA A 86 27.35 -4.74 -12.87
C ALA A 86 28.00 -4.29 -11.56
N CYS A 87 27.40 -3.33 -10.83
CA CYS A 87 27.86 -2.92 -9.51
C CYS A 87 27.84 -4.07 -8.50
N MET A 88 26.78 -4.87 -8.47
CA MET A 88 26.69 -6.03 -7.59
C MET A 88 27.76 -7.07 -7.90
N LEU A 89 27.96 -7.38 -9.18
CA LEU A 89 28.99 -8.33 -9.64
C LEU A 89 30.39 -7.85 -9.29
N LEU A 90 30.69 -6.57 -9.53
CA LEU A 90 31.98 -5.98 -9.16
C LEU A 90 32.20 -6.01 -7.65
N ALA A 91 31.20 -5.66 -6.84
CA ALA A 91 31.33 -5.67 -5.39
C ALA A 91 31.69 -7.06 -4.86
N VAL A 92 31.04 -8.12 -5.34
CA VAL A 92 31.35 -9.49 -4.88
C VAL A 92 32.64 -10.03 -5.47
N ALA A 93 32.95 -9.73 -6.74
CA ALA A 93 34.17 -10.20 -7.39
C ALA A 93 35.42 -9.56 -6.78
N LEU A 94 35.41 -8.25 -6.50
CA LEU A 94 36.53 -7.55 -5.86
C LEU A 94 36.69 -7.91 -4.39
N ALA A 95 35.61 -8.34 -3.74
CA ALA A 95 35.67 -8.78 -2.35
C ALA A 95 36.33 -10.15 -2.18
N ALA A 96 36.38 -10.97 -3.22
CA ALA A 96 36.89 -12.32 -3.12
C ALA A 96 38.44 -12.34 -3.02
N PRO A 97 39.02 -13.28 -2.26
CA PRO A 97 40.46 -13.36 -2.04
C PRO A 97 41.24 -13.87 -3.26
N ASN A 98 40.57 -14.57 -4.18
CA ASN A 98 41.16 -15.13 -5.39
C ASN A 98 40.14 -15.16 -6.53
N LEU A 99 40.61 -15.39 -7.76
CA LEU A 99 39.77 -15.40 -8.96
C LEU A 99 38.69 -16.50 -8.94
N PHE A 100 38.97 -17.67 -8.36
CA PHE A 100 38.01 -18.77 -8.29
C PHE A 100 36.86 -18.45 -7.34
N ALA A 101 37.17 -17.98 -6.13
CA ALA A 101 36.19 -17.52 -5.15
C ALA A 101 35.34 -16.36 -5.73
N GLY A 102 35.96 -15.44 -6.47
CA GLY A 102 35.24 -14.35 -7.15
C GLY A 102 34.29 -14.86 -8.22
N LEU A 103 34.71 -15.85 -9.01
CA LEU A 103 33.87 -16.49 -10.01
C LEU A 103 32.68 -17.21 -9.36
N TYR A 104 32.91 -17.98 -8.29
CA TYR A 104 31.84 -18.63 -7.53
C TYR A 104 30.84 -17.60 -6.96
N ALA A 105 31.34 -16.51 -6.40
CA ALA A 105 30.52 -15.44 -5.86
C ALA A 105 29.66 -14.77 -6.96
N VAL A 106 30.22 -14.50 -8.14
CA VAL A 106 29.50 -13.96 -9.30
C VAL A 106 28.42 -14.93 -9.78
N ILE A 107 28.75 -16.22 -9.91
CA ILE A 107 27.77 -17.25 -10.28
C ILE A 107 26.64 -17.31 -9.24
N GLY A 108 26.98 -17.14 -7.96
CA GLY A 108 26.01 -17.08 -6.86
C GLY A 108 25.02 -15.94 -7.06
N VAL A 109 25.51 -14.72 -7.30
CA VAL A 109 24.64 -13.55 -7.58
C VAL A 109 23.72 -13.80 -8.77
N LEU A 110 24.25 -14.34 -9.87
CA LEU A 110 23.45 -14.62 -11.07
C LEU A 110 22.36 -15.66 -10.82
N ILE A 111 22.70 -16.78 -10.19
CA ILE A 111 21.75 -17.87 -9.88
C ILE A 111 20.72 -17.41 -8.84
N GLY A 112 21.15 -16.69 -7.80
CA GLY A 112 20.27 -16.12 -6.78
C GLY A 112 19.29 -15.12 -7.38
N GLY A 113 19.78 -14.21 -8.23
CA GLY A 113 18.94 -13.26 -8.94
C GLY A 113 17.94 -13.93 -9.89
N PHE A 114 18.38 -14.90 -10.68
CA PHE A 114 17.51 -15.64 -11.61
C PHE A 114 16.49 -16.52 -10.89
N SER A 115 16.81 -17.00 -9.69
CA SER A 115 15.91 -17.84 -8.88
C SER A 115 14.92 -17.01 -8.05
N SER A 116 15.18 -15.72 -7.83
CA SER A 116 14.32 -14.82 -7.03
C SER A 116 12.86 -14.71 -7.52
N PRO A 117 12.57 -14.68 -8.83
CA PRO A 117 11.20 -14.71 -9.35
C PRO A 117 10.40 -15.94 -8.94
N LEU A 118 11.04 -17.05 -8.55
CA LEU A 118 10.35 -18.25 -8.10
C LEU A 118 9.46 -17.97 -6.87
N PHE A 119 9.83 -16.99 -6.03
CA PHE A 119 9.01 -16.57 -4.89
C PHE A 119 7.68 -15.96 -5.30
N LEU A 120 7.55 -15.39 -6.51
CA LEU A 120 6.28 -14.86 -7.02
C LEU A 120 5.25 -15.96 -7.26
N LYS A 121 5.68 -17.21 -7.43
CA LYS A 121 4.79 -18.37 -7.59
C LYS A 121 4.18 -18.82 -6.26
N VAL A 122 4.89 -18.58 -5.15
CA VAL A 122 4.51 -19.05 -3.81
C VAL A 122 3.86 -17.94 -2.99
N PHE A 123 4.29 -16.70 -3.15
CA PHE A 123 3.90 -15.58 -2.31
C PHE A 123 3.23 -14.46 -3.10
N LYS A 124 2.38 -13.68 -2.43
CA LYS A 124 1.68 -12.55 -3.05
C LYS A 124 2.68 -11.49 -3.54
N ARG A 125 2.58 -11.15 -4.82
CA ARG A 125 3.38 -10.08 -5.45
C ARG A 125 3.28 -8.79 -4.64
N ARG A 126 4.41 -8.10 -4.48
CA ARG A 126 4.45 -6.82 -3.79
C ARG A 126 3.66 -5.77 -4.58
N ASN A 127 2.44 -5.46 -4.12
CA ASN A 127 1.70 -4.28 -4.57
C ASN A 127 2.35 -3.03 -3.99
N MET A 128 3.44 -2.58 -4.62
CA MET A 128 4.17 -1.37 -4.21
C MET A 128 3.35 -0.08 -4.34
N TRP A 129 2.19 -0.13 -4.99
CA TRP A 129 1.27 0.99 -5.21
C TRP A 129 0.10 1.06 -4.23
N SER A 130 -0.14 0.03 -3.39
CA SER A 130 -1.32 0.06 -2.50
C SER A 130 -1.19 1.01 -1.32
N LYS A 131 0.00 1.58 -1.04
CA LYS A 131 0.17 2.54 0.06
C LYS A 131 -0.42 3.93 -0.23
N ILE A 132 -0.65 4.29 -1.49
CA ILE A 132 -1.42 5.49 -1.82
C ILE A 132 -2.90 5.23 -1.55
N THR A 133 -3.40 4.06 -1.94
CA THR A 133 -4.81 3.70 -1.72
C THR A 133 -5.15 3.40 -0.26
N LEU A 134 -4.23 2.88 0.55
CA LEU A 134 -4.51 2.55 1.96
C LEU A 134 -4.61 3.80 2.84
N LYS A 135 -3.89 4.89 2.49
CA LYS A 135 -4.06 6.19 3.17
C LYS A 135 -5.40 6.82 2.79
N ASP A 136 -5.82 6.70 1.52
CA ASP A 136 -7.15 7.12 1.09
C ASP A 136 -8.26 6.28 1.72
N GLN A 137 -8.11 4.96 1.80
CA GLN A 137 -9.11 4.08 2.43
C GLN A 137 -9.23 4.33 3.93
N LEU A 138 -8.14 4.51 4.67
CA LEU A 138 -8.20 4.82 6.11
C LEU A 138 -8.74 6.24 6.39
N THR A 139 -8.45 7.21 5.52
CA THR A 139 -8.99 8.58 5.66
C THR A 139 -10.47 8.62 5.25
N THR A 140 -10.85 7.84 4.22
CA THR A 140 -12.24 7.69 3.79
C THR A 140 -13.05 6.89 4.80
N GLU A 141 -12.55 5.77 5.38
CA GLU A 141 -13.24 5.03 6.45
C GLU A 141 -13.36 5.85 7.73
N LYS A 142 -12.35 6.62 8.12
CA LYS A 142 -12.45 7.51 9.28
C LYS A 142 -13.39 8.69 9.02
N GLY A 143 -13.33 9.29 7.83
CA GLY A 143 -14.27 10.34 7.41
C GLY A 143 -15.70 9.83 7.31
N TYR A 144 -15.88 8.63 6.76
CA TYR A 144 -17.17 7.96 6.57
C TYR A 144 -17.76 7.51 7.91
N ASN A 145 -16.97 6.93 8.83
CA ASN A 145 -17.46 6.55 10.16
C ASN A 145 -17.83 7.78 11.00
N SER A 146 -17.01 8.84 11.00
CA SER A 146 -17.34 10.08 11.71
C SER A 146 -18.59 10.75 11.13
N MET A 147 -18.70 10.82 9.80
CA MET A 147 -19.89 11.37 9.13
C MET A 147 -21.12 10.50 9.41
N ASN A 148 -21.02 9.17 9.35
CA ASN A 148 -22.13 8.25 9.65
C ASN A 148 -22.60 8.38 11.12
N GLN A 149 -21.69 8.60 12.08
CA GLN A 149 -22.06 8.85 13.48
C GLN A 149 -22.86 10.15 13.68
N ASP A 150 -22.48 11.25 13.02
CA ASP A 150 -23.23 12.51 13.11
C ASP A 150 -24.56 12.46 12.34
N TYR A 151 -24.59 11.71 11.24
CA TYR A 151 -25.80 11.49 10.44
C TYR A 151 -26.81 10.58 11.16
N LYS A 152 -26.37 9.58 11.92
CA LYS A 152 -27.25 8.78 12.79
C LYS A 152 -27.98 9.61 13.85
N LYS A 153 -27.42 10.75 14.29
CA LYS A 153 -28.10 11.67 15.23
C LYS A 153 -29.24 12.47 14.58
N LEU A 154 -29.33 12.47 13.26
CA LEU A 154 -30.40 13.14 12.49
C LEU A 154 -31.61 12.23 12.29
N LEU A 155 -31.48 10.93 12.55
CA LEU A 155 -32.57 9.97 12.44
C LEU A 155 -33.69 10.38 13.39
N GLU A 156 -34.92 10.42 12.89
CA GLU A 156 -36.13 10.91 13.56
C GLU A 156 -36.22 12.41 13.87
N LYS A 157 -35.23 13.22 13.50
CA LYS A 157 -35.33 14.67 13.69
C LYS A 157 -36.25 15.33 12.66
N GLN A 158 -36.89 16.41 13.09
CA GLN A 158 -37.73 17.25 12.25
C GLN A 158 -36.93 18.39 11.65
N GLY A 159 -37.26 18.77 10.42
CA GLY A 159 -36.64 19.88 9.71
C GLY A 159 -37.61 20.60 8.81
N VAL A 160 -37.11 21.63 8.12
CA VAL A 160 -37.87 22.43 7.17
C VAL A 160 -37.17 22.41 5.80
N THR A 161 -37.93 22.23 4.72
CA THR A 161 -37.38 22.29 3.37
C THR A 161 -36.97 23.72 2.99
N LEU A 162 -35.76 23.91 2.47
CA LEU A 162 -35.27 25.20 1.95
C LEU A 162 -35.42 25.33 0.44
N SER A 163 -35.47 24.20 -0.27
CA SER A 163 -35.79 24.11 -1.69
C SER A 163 -36.94 23.11 -1.88
N ASP A 164 -37.59 23.16 -3.03
CA ASP A 164 -38.49 22.08 -3.44
C ASP A 164 -37.70 20.77 -3.56
N LEU A 165 -38.25 19.67 -3.05
CA LEU A 165 -37.68 18.33 -3.17
C LEU A 165 -38.31 17.62 -4.37
N ARG A 166 -37.55 17.47 -5.48
CA ARG A 166 -37.98 16.77 -6.70
C ARG A 166 -36.85 15.93 -7.36
N PRO A 167 -36.59 14.69 -6.91
CA PRO A 167 -36.78 14.17 -5.56
C PRO A 167 -35.66 14.65 -4.61
N VAL A 168 -34.63 15.33 -5.12
CA VAL A 168 -33.49 15.84 -4.32
C VAL A 168 -33.68 17.33 -4.03
N GLY A 169 -33.22 17.77 -2.86
CA GLY A 169 -33.29 19.17 -2.44
C GLY A 169 -32.57 19.40 -1.11
N THR A 170 -32.77 20.58 -0.53
CA THR A 170 -32.09 21.01 0.70
C THR A 170 -33.10 21.14 1.83
N ILE A 171 -32.78 20.56 2.98
CA ILE A 171 -33.53 20.71 4.23
C ILE A 171 -32.67 21.39 5.30
N ARG A 172 -33.31 21.98 6.30
CA ARG A 172 -32.66 22.50 7.51
C ARG A 172 -33.11 21.70 8.72
N VAL A 173 -32.15 21.09 9.42
CA VAL A 173 -32.34 20.33 10.67
C VAL A 173 -31.34 20.86 11.69
N ASP A 174 -31.77 21.19 12.91
CA ASP A 174 -30.92 21.77 13.97
C ASP A 174 -30.02 22.94 13.50
N ASN A 175 -30.60 23.85 12.72
CA ASN A 175 -29.92 25.03 12.19
C ASN A 175 -28.76 24.73 11.22
N LYS A 176 -28.64 23.50 10.72
CA LYS A 176 -27.69 23.08 9.67
C LYS A 176 -28.44 22.68 8.40
N ASN A 177 -27.85 22.98 7.25
CA ASN A 177 -28.42 22.65 5.94
C ASN A 177 -27.89 21.28 5.49
N TYR A 178 -28.78 20.39 5.08
CA TYR A 178 -28.46 19.04 4.59
C TYR A 178 -29.13 18.78 3.23
N SER A 179 -28.50 17.94 2.40
CA SER A 179 -29.15 17.44 1.20
C SER A 179 -30.01 16.23 1.56
N ALA A 180 -31.27 16.26 1.13
CA ALA A 180 -32.21 15.20 1.39
C ALA A 180 -32.94 14.78 0.12
N VAL A 181 -33.47 13.56 0.15
CA VAL A 181 -34.22 12.94 -0.93
C VAL A 181 -35.60 12.58 -0.39
N SER A 182 -36.65 12.98 -1.11
CA SER A 182 -38.01 12.53 -0.82
C SER A 182 -38.25 11.14 -1.41
N ASN A 183 -39.11 10.35 -0.78
CA ASN A 183 -39.50 9.02 -1.24
C ASN A 183 -40.49 9.10 -2.43
N ALA A 184 -40.02 9.63 -3.56
CA ALA A 184 -40.79 9.86 -4.79
C ALA A 184 -41.93 10.90 -4.70
N GLU A 185 -42.12 11.57 -3.57
CA GLU A 185 -43.10 12.65 -3.41
C GLU A 185 -42.52 14.03 -3.71
N TRP A 186 -43.32 14.92 -4.29
CA TRP A 186 -42.96 16.33 -4.38
C TRP A 186 -43.24 17.03 -3.05
N ILE A 187 -42.20 17.52 -2.39
CA ILE A 187 -42.35 18.31 -1.17
C ILE A 187 -42.02 19.77 -1.50
N PRO A 188 -42.97 20.71 -1.33
CA PRO A 188 -42.71 22.12 -1.57
C PRO A 188 -41.74 22.71 -0.55
N LYS A 189 -41.06 23.78 -0.94
CA LYS A 189 -40.23 24.60 -0.05
C LYS A 189 -41.04 25.07 1.16
N ASN A 190 -40.37 25.16 2.32
CA ASN A 190 -40.92 25.58 3.61
C ASN A 190 -41.92 24.59 4.25
N SER A 191 -41.82 23.30 3.90
CA SER A 191 -42.62 22.22 4.49
C SER A 191 -41.89 21.55 5.65
N ALA A 192 -42.65 21.14 6.68
CA ALA A 192 -42.12 20.36 7.79
C ALA A 192 -41.92 18.90 7.35
N VAL A 193 -40.72 18.37 7.59
CA VAL A 193 -40.33 17.01 7.17
C VAL A 193 -39.64 16.27 8.31
N LYS A 194 -39.84 14.95 8.39
CA LYS A 194 -39.15 14.06 9.34
C LYS A 194 -38.12 13.23 8.58
N VAL A 195 -36.93 13.08 9.17
CA VAL A 195 -35.90 12.17 8.68
C VAL A 195 -36.27 10.73 9.05
N THR A 196 -36.59 9.91 8.04
CA THR A 196 -36.99 8.51 8.24
C THR A 196 -35.81 7.55 8.05
N HIS A 197 -34.85 7.91 7.21
CA HIS A 197 -33.67 7.07 6.96
C HIS A 197 -32.42 7.87 6.69
N VAL A 198 -31.26 7.34 7.10
CA VAL A 198 -29.97 8.00 6.89
C VAL A 198 -28.92 6.98 6.48
N ASP A 199 -28.34 7.16 5.29
CA ASP A 199 -27.36 6.26 4.67
C ASP A 199 -26.00 6.95 4.47
N GLY A 200 -25.50 7.60 5.55
CA GLY A 200 -24.17 8.24 5.69
C GLY A 200 -23.83 9.40 4.73
N THR A 201 -24.50 9.50 3.60
CA THR A 201 -24.32 10.44 2.48
C THR A 201 -25.66 10.86 1.86
N LYS A 202 -26.74 10.13 2.16
CA LYS A 202 -28.11 10.44 1.74
C LYS A 202 -29.03 10.44 2.95
N ILE A 203 -29.89 11.45 3.03
CA ILE A 203 -30.94 11.57 4.05
C ILE A 203 -32.27 11.41 3.34
N LEU A 204 -33.09 10.47 3.79
CA LEU A 204 -34.44 10.27 3.28
C LEU A 204 -35.43 10.97 4.22
N VAL A 205 -36.31 11.76 3.63
CA VAL A 205 -37.31 12.55 4.38
C VAL A 205 -38.72 12.33 3.85
N GLU A 206 -39.66 12.36 4.78
CA GLU A 206 -41.09 12.29 4.51
C GLU A 206 -41.77 13.54 5.09
N ILE A 207 -42.86 13.96 4.47
CA ILE A 207 -43.65 15.09 4.95
C ILE A 207 -44.31 14.72 6.27
N ILE A 208 -44.27 15.63 7.25
CA ILE A 208 -45.06 15.47 8.46
C ILE A 208 -46.45 15.98 8.11
N GLU A 209 -47.34 15.08 7.67
CA GLU A 209 -48.76 15.40 7.62
C GLU A 209 -49.24 15.66 9.05
N ASN A 210 -49.56 16.91 9.33
CA ASN A 210 -50.34 17.23 10.52
C ASN A 210 -51.75 16.68 10.32
N GLU A 211 -52.09 15.61 11.03
CA GLU A 211 -53.46 15.17 11.26
C GLU A 211 -54.28 16.29 11.92
N HIS A 212 -54.81 17.19 11.12
CA HIS A 212 -55.93 18.04 11.49
C HIS A 212 -56.82 18.27 10.28
N ARG A 213 -57.58 17.24 9.91
CA ARG A 213 -58.89 17.36 9.26
C ARG A 213 -59.60 16.01 9.34
N ASN A 214 -60.42 15.85 10.38
CA ASN A 214 -61.85 15.55 10.23
C ASN A 214 -62.44 15.07 11.56
N ASN A 215 -63.13 15.98 12.25
CA ASN A 215 -64.36 15.61 12.94
C ASN A 215 -65.41 16.70 12.71
N THR A 216 -66.38 16.33 11.86
CA THR A 216 -67.83 16.57 12.00
C THR A 216 -68.37 18.00 12.08
N HIS A 217 -68.91 18.49 10.96
CA HIS A 217 -70.29 18.97 10.75
C HIS A 217 -70.62 18.56 9.30
N GLY A 218 -71.67 17.85 8.91
CA GLY A 218 -72.99 17.61 9.48
C GLY A 218 -73.97 17.77 8.32
N SER A 219 -74.64 16.70 7.90
CA SER A 219 -75.97 16.63 7.23
C SER A 219 -76.32 15.17 6.98
#